data_AF-A0A929Q376-F1
#
_entry.id   AF-A0A929Q376-F1
#
_cell.length_a   1.000
_cell.length_b   1.000
_cell.length_c   1.000
_cell.angle_alpha   90.00
_cell.angle_beta   90.00
_cell.angle_gamma   90.00
#
_symmetry.space_group_name_H-M   'P 1'
#
loop_
_entity.id
_entity.type
_entity.pdbx_description
1 polymer ?
#
loop_
_entity_poly.entity_id
_entity_poly.type
_entity_poly.pdbx_seq_one_letter_code
_entity_poly.pdbx_strand_id
1 'polypeptide(L)'
;MRHNKADPHQATGKVGEPLVADNDNKSLPNEARRDEALKNLDKAIKGRDRRAKVAPLGVVAATLAVIVVLVGGIWFAATYTSTDEDATASSDESTSSPEVEPAALPDGPLEPYGETVECTYPAGQEEASKEVTPPEDGEVKASGTTQVTLRTNQGDVPLELDSSKSPCTVNSFEHLAKEGFFNDTVCHRSVKSEGMGILQCGDPTGSGTGGPGYTFADEFPTNGVQGDETQNPVIYPRGTLAMANSGENTNGSQFFLVNADTTLPPAYNVFGTISEEGLKTLDAIAEKAPEGDGKPAEEVKIEEADVA
;
A
#
# COMPACT_ATOMS: atom_id res chain seq x y z
N MET A 1 17.37 67.03 28.34
CA MET A 1 15.95 67.45 28.45
C MET A 1 15.09 66.22 28.18
N ARG A 2 14.13 65.69 28.96
CA ARG A 2 13.42 65.95 30.23
C ARG A 2 13.15 64.51 30.78
N HIS A 3 13.49 64.05 32.00
CA HIS A 3 13.07 64.39 33.36
C HIS A 3 11.56 64.59 33.57
N ASN A 4 10.89 63.61 34.19
CA ASN A 4 10.14 63.70 35.47
C ASN A 4 9.24 62.46 35.61
N LYS A 5 9.08 61.77 36.74
CA LYS A 5 9.04 62.03 38.20
C LYS A 5 7.62 61.67 38.70
N ALA A 6 7.64 60.80 39.70
CA ALA A 6 6.60 60.22 40.56
C ALA A 6 5.39 61.10 40.98
N ASP A 7 4.22 60.43 41.10
CA ASP A 7 3.18 60.38 42.20
C ASP A 7 2.71 61.70 42.88
N PRO A 8 1.61 61.80 43.71
CA PRO A 8 0.99 60.77 44.58
C PRO A 8 -0.56 60.90 44.91
N HIS A 9 -1.03 60.02 45.83
CA HIS A 9 -2.10 60.20 46.86
C HIS A 9 -3.58 59.93 46.48
N GLN A 10 -4.43 59.23 47.28
CA GLN A 10 -4.47 58.75 48.69
C GLN A 10 -5.54 57.61 48.77
N ALA A 11 -5.32 56.44 49.38
CA ALA A 11 -5.28 56.06 50.81
C ALA A 11 -6.63 56.04 51.56
N THR A 12 -7.11 54.85 51.95
CA THR A 12 -7.67 54.44 53.28
C THR A 12 -7.79 52.89 53.25
N GLY A 13 -7.06 52.09 54.06
CA GLY A 13 -7.30 51.72 55.47
C GLY A 13 -8.40 50.64 55.59
N LYS A 14 -8.36 49.52 56.33
CA LYS A 14 -7.39 48.86 57.23
C LYS A 14 -8.10 47.55 57.75
N VAL A 15 -7.34 46.52 58.13
CA VAL A 15 -7.63 45.41 59.10
C VAL A 15 -8.44 44.15 58.68
N GLY A 16 -7.84 42.95 58.87
CA GLY A 16 -8.52 41.75 59.41
C GLY A 16 -8.43 40.41 58.63
N GLU A 17 -7.55 39.50 59.06
CA GLU A 17 -7.57 38.02 58.80
C GLU A 17 -8.80 37.30 59.44
N PRO A 18 -9.08 35.97 59.28
CA PRO A 18 -8.50 34.91 58.41
C PRO A 18 -9.53 33.97 57.70
N LEU A 19 -9.02 33.06 56.85
CA LEU A 19 -9.46 31.67 56.55
C LEU A 19 -10.94 31.34 56.22
N VAL A 20 -11.22 30.95 54.97
CA VAL A 20 -11.91 29.68 54.62
C VAL A 20 -11.42 29.21 53.25
N ALA A 21 -10.84 28.02 53.20
CA ALA A 21 -10.59 27.29 51.96
C ALA A 21 -11.86 26.49 51.62
N ASP A 22 -12.60 26.88 50.58
CA ASP A 22 -13.60 26.00 49.99
C ASP A 22 -12.94 25.13 48.93
N ASN A 23 -12.53 23.97 49.42
CA ASN A 23 -12.14 22.81 48.66
C ASN A 23 -13.40 22.07 48.20
N ASP A 24 -13.85 22.29 46.96
CA ASP A 24 -14.89 21.47 46.33
C ASP A 24 -14.35 20.81 45.05
N ASN A 25 -13.35 19.94 45.23
CA ASN A 25 -13.07 18.85 44.30
C ASN A 25 -14.18 17.80 44.39
N LYS A 26 -15.32 18.04 43.75
CA LYS A 26 -16.33 17.01 43.52
C LYS A 26 -16.01 16.29 42.22
N SER A 27 -15.19 15.24 42.35
CA SER A 27 -15.02 14.23 41.32
C SER A 27 -16.40 13.63 41.01
N LEU A 28 -16.91 13.85 39.79
CA LEU A 28 -18.07 13.13 39.30
C LEU A 28 -17.73 11.62 39.23
N PRO A 29 -18.62 10.73 39.72
CA PRO A 29 -18.38 9.29 39.69
C PRO A 29 -18.19 8.81 38.25
N ASN A 30 -17.33 7.80 38.06
CA ASN A 30 -16.93 7.31 36.73
C ASN A 30 -18.13 6.86 35.87
N GLU A 31 -19.23 6.43 36.50
CA GLU A 31 -20.49 6.10 35.82
C GLU A 31 -21.15 7.30 35.16
N ALA A 32 -21.16 8.48 35.80
CA ALA A 32 -21.75 9.68 35.21
C ALA A 32 -20.97 10.14 33.96
N ARG A 33 -19.64 9.98 33.97
CA ARG A 33 -18.78 10.28 32.80
C ARG A 33 -18.98 9.27 31.67
N ARG A 34 -19.17 7.99 32.02
CA ARG A 34 -19.49 6.92 31.06
C ARG A 34 -20.85 7.15 30.41
N ASP A 35 -21.87 7.51 31.17
CA ASP A 35 -23.21 7.77 30.64
C ASP A 35 -23.27 9.02 29.77
N GLU A 36 -22.51 10.05 30.12
CA GLU A 36 -22.35 11.24 29.29
C GLU A 36 -21.58 10.91 27.99
N ALA A 37 -20.52 10.11 28.07
CA ALA A 37 -19.79 9.63 26.89
C ALA A 37 -20.66 8.75 25.99
N LEU A 38 -21.49 7.86 26.55
CA LEU A 38 -22.43 7.03 25.81
C LEU A 38 -23.55 7.85 25.17
N LYS A 39 -24.10 8.85 25.86
CA LYS A 39 -25.05 9.80 25.27
C LYS A 39 -24.43 10.61 24.14
N ASN A 40 -23.17 11.01 24.28
CA ASN A 40 -22.45 11.73 23.23
C ASN A 40 -22.14 10.81 22.03
N LEU A 41 -21.80 9.54 22.25
CA LEU A 41 -21.63 8.54 21.19
C LEU A 41 -22.94 8.26 20.45
N ASP A 42 -24.04 8.04 21.17
CA ASP A 42 -25.34 7.74 20.58
C ASP A 42 -25.88 8.93 19.77
N LYS A 43 -25.59 10.16 20.24
CA LYS A 43 -25.88 11.40 19.50
C LYS A 43 -25.00 11.56 18.26
N ALA A 44 -23.74 11.12 18.31
CA ALA A 44 -22.82 11.11 17.16
C ALA A 44 -23.20 10.06 16.11
N ILE A 45 -23.59 8.84 16.53
CA ILE A 45 -24.07 7.76 15.66
C ILE A 45 -25.39 8.17 14.98
N LYS A 46 -26.37 8.68 15.74
CA LYS A 46 -27.62 9.23 15.17
C LYS A 46 -27.39 10.45 14.27
N GLY A 47 -26.31 11.19 14.49
CA GLY A 47 -25.87 12.29 13.61
C GLY A 47 -25.31 11.78 12.27
N ARG A 48 -24.58 10.65 12.28
CA ARG A 48 -24.05 10.00 11.07
C ARG A 48 -25.15 9.35 10.22
N ASP A 49 -26.12 8.69 10.84
CA ASP A 49 -27.26 8.08 10.12
C ASP A 49 -28.19 9.12 9.47
N ARG A 50 -28.29 10.32 10.06
CA ARG A 50 -28.99 11.45 9.43
C ARG A 50 -28.15 12.06 8.30
N ARG A 51 -26.83 12.23 8.48
CA ARG A 51 -25.95 12.72 7.40
C ARG A 51 -25.89 11.77 6.20
N ALA A 52 -26.06 10.47 6.39
CA ALA A 52 -26.20 9.50 5.30
C ALA A 52 -27.55 9.60 4.54
N LYS A 53 -28.58 10.22 5.13
CA LYS A 53 -29.93 10.36 4.54
C LYS A 53 -30.25 11.76 3.98
N VAL A 54 -29.43 12.78 4.27
CA VAL A 54 -29.65 14.17 3.81
C VAL A 54 -28.41 14.86 3.24
N ALA A 55 -27.35 14.13 2.86
CA ALA A 55 -26.31 14.69 2.01
C ALA A 55 -26.86 14.86 0.58
N PRO A 56 -26.70 16.04 -0.07
CA PRO A 56 -27.03 16.17 -1.49
C PRO A 56 -26.08 15.26 -2.29
N LEU A 57 -26.66 14.36 -3.09
CA LEU A 57 -26.00 13.53 -4.10
C LEU A 57 -25.28 14.42 -5.12
N GLY A 58 -24.10 14.94 -4.77
CA GLY A 58 -23.48 16.01 -5.53
C GLY A 58 -21.98 16.15 -5.35
N VAL A 59 -21.23 15.04 -5.19
CA VAL A 59 -19.78 14.99 -5.48
C VAL A 59 -19.33 13.63 -6.05
N VAL A 60 -20.11 12.54 -5.96
CA VAL A 60 -19.71 11.21 -6.51
C VAL A 60 -20.22 10.95 -7.95
N ALA A 61 -20.85 11.94 -8.60
CA ALA A 61 -21.38 11.79 -9.96
C ALA A 61 -20.73 12.74 -11.00
N ALA A 62 -19.65 13.46 -10.66
CA ALA A 62 -19.03 14.43 -11.56
C ALA A 62 -17.89 13.85 -12.42
N THR A 63 -17.31 12.70 -12.09
CA THR A 63 -16.30 12.03 -12.95
C THR A 63 -16.95 11.11 -13.98
N LEU A 64 -18.11 10.52 -13.66
CA LEU A 64 -18.85 9.68 -14.61
C LEU A 64 -19.70 10.50 -15.59
N ALA A 65 -20.15 11.70 -15.22
CA ALA A 65 -20.90 12.56 -16.14
C ALA A 65 -20.01 13.17 -17.25
N VAL A 66 -18.72 13.43 -16.99
CA VAL A 66 -17.80 13.89 -18.04
C VAL A 66 -17.50 12.75 -19.03
N ILE A 67 -17.38 11.52 -18.56
CA ILE A 67 -17.16 10.35 -19.42
C ILE A 67 -18.43 9.99 -20.20
N VAL A 68 -19.62 10.07 -19.60
CA VAL A 68 -20.89 9.81 -20.31
C VAL A 68 -21.25 10.94 -21.27
N VAL A 69 -20.87 12.20 -21.02
CA VAL A 69 -21.08 13.30 -21.98
C VAL A 69 -20.04 13.28 -23.11
N LEU A 70 -18.81 12.81 -22.86
CA LEU A 70 -17.82 12.61 -23.92
C LEU A 70 -18.17 11.39 -24.79
N VAL A 71 -18.49 10.24 -24.19
CA VAL A 71 -18.86 9.02 -24.91
C VAL A 71 -20.25 9.13 -25.53
N GLY A 72 -21.23 9.69 -24.80
CA GLY A 72 -22.59 9.93 -25.29
C GLY A 72 -22.69 11.11 -26.25
N GLY A 73 -21.84 12.12 -26.12
CA GLY A 73 -21.73 13.23 -27.08
C GLY A 73 -21.11 12.77 -28.40
N ILE A 74 -20.12 11.87 -28.36
CA ILE A 74 -19.54 11.22 -29.54
C ILE A 74 -20.58 10.27 -30.18
N TRP A 75 -21.34 9.50 -29.39
CA TRP A 75 -22.39 8.61 -29.90
C TRP A 75 -23.59 9.37 -30.51
N PHE A 76 -24.03 10.46 -29.87
CA PHE A 76 -25.12 11.31 -30.36
C PHE A 76 -24.70 12.16 -31.57
N ALA A 77 -23.47 12.67 -31.61
CA ALA A 77 -22.93 13.35 -32.79
C ALA A 77 -22.71 12.39 -33.97
N ALA A 78 -22.34 11.13 -33.71
CA ALA A 78 -22.19 10.11 -34.76
C ALA A 78 -23.54 9.58 -35.29
N THR A 79 -24.65 9.72 -34.56
CA THR A 79 -25.96 9.15 -34.94
C THR A 79 -26.98 10.17 -35.44
N TYR A 80 -26.77 11.48 -35.25
CA TYR A 80 -27.74 12.52 -35.65
C TYR A 80 -27.32 13.42 -36.81
N THR A 81 -26.10 13.30 -37.34
CA THR A 81 -25.69 14.06 -38.53
C THR A 81 -25.46 13.13 -39.71
N SER A 82 -26.54 12.83 -40.43
CA SER A 82 -26.52 12.60 -41.90
C SER A 82 -27.96 12.61 -42.40
N THR A 83 -28.34 13.74 -43.01
CA THR A 83 -29.47 13.82 -43.94
C THR A 83 -29.02 13.21 -45.27
N ASP A 84 -29.93 12.44 -45.87
CA ASP A 84 -29.76 11.58 -47.03
C ASP A 84 -29.00 12.16 -48.23
N GLU A 85 -28.15 11.35 -48.85
CA GLU A 85 -28.03 11.23 -50.31
C GLU A 85 -27.37 9.89 -50.68
N ASP A 86 -28.07 9.11 -51.52
CA ASP A 86 -27.74 7.80 -52.07
C ASP A 86 -26.34 7.71 -52.73
N ALA A 87 -25.57 6.65 -52.42
CA ALA A 87 -24.94 5.76 -53.42
C ALA A 87 -23.95 4.77 -52.78
N THR A 88 -24.27 3.48 -52.88
CA THR A 88 -23.39 2.31 -53.03
C THR A 88 -21.96 2.42 -52.49
N ALA A 89 -21.72 1.91 -51.27
CA ALA A 89 -20.37 1.74 -50.72
C ALA A 89 -20.04 0.25 -50.52
N SER A 90 -19.01 -0.17 -51.24
CA SER A 90 -18.27 -1.41 -51.06
C SER A 90 -17.74 -1.47 -49.63
N SER A 91 -18.07 -2.54 -48.91
CA SER A 91 -17.60 -2.81 -47.56
C SER A 91 -16.17 -3.34 -47.59
N ASP A 92 -15.22 -2.49 -47.24
CA ASP A 92 -13.88 -2.86 -46.78
C ASP A 92 -13.48 -1.95 -45.60
N GLU A 93 -12.62 -2.49 -44.74
CA GLU A 93 -12.01 -1.92 -43.53
C GLU A 93 -12.82 -1.97 -42.23
N SER A 94 -12.69 -3.11 -41.54
CA SER A 94 -12.71 -3.16 -40.07
C SER A 94 -11.38 -2.62 -39.55
N THR A 95 -11.38 -1.40 -38.99
CA THR A 95 -10.27 -0.91 -38.17
C THR A 95 -10.30 -1.63 -36.82
N SER A 96 -9.45 -2.65 -36.65
CA SER A 96 -9.18 -3.22 -35.33
C SER A 96 -8.35 -2.24 -34.52
N SER A 97 -8.87 -1.79 -33.37
CA SER A 97 -8.06 -1.16 -32.33
C SER A 97 -7.00 -2.17 -31.88
N PRO A 98 -5.71 -1.82 -31.78
CA PRO A 98 -4.69 -2.76 -31.35
C PRO A 98 -4.94 -3.14 -29.90
N GLU A 99 -5.26 -4.41 -29.67
CA GLU A 99 -5.17 -5.03 -28.35
C GLU A 99 -3.68 -5.08 -28.00
N VAL A 100 -3.27 -4.26 -27.01
CA VAL A 100 -1.88 -4.20 -26.58
C VAL A 100 -1.61 -5.44 -25.74
N GLU A 101 -1.00 -6.47 -26.34
CA GLU A 101 -0.51 -7.61 -25.57
C GLU A 101 0.52 -7.14 -24.53
N PRO A 102 0.43 -7.61 -23.28
CA PRO A 102 1.35 -7.18 -22.23
C PRO A 102 2.78 -7.60 -22.57
N ALA A 103 3.73 -6.68 -22.35
CA ALA A 103 5.13 -6.92 -22.64
C ALA A 103 5.74 -7.93 -21.64
N ALA A 104 6.81 -8.60 -22.04
CA ALA A 104 7.60 -9.38 -21.08
C ALA A 104 8.26 -8.46 -20.05
N LEU A 105 8.41 -8.93 -18.81
CA LEU A 105 9.26 -8.27 -17.83
C LEU A 105 10.69 -8.14 -18.39
N PRO A 106 11.36 -6.98 -18.27
CA PRO A 106 12.77 -6.85 -18.65
C PRO A 106 13.66 -7.84 -17.89
N ASP A 107 14.84 -8.16 -18.42
CA ASP A 107 15.73 -9.14 -17.77
C ASP A 107 16.41 -8.57 -16.50
N GLY A 108 16.54 -7.24 -16.42
CA GLY A 108 17.21 -6.52 -15.35
C GLY A 108 17.15 -4.99 -15.54
N PRO A 109 17.85 -4.22 -14.70
CA PRO A 109 17.96 -2.77 -14.86
C PRO A 109 18.66 -2.40 -16.19
N LEU A 110 18.31 -1.25 -16.77
CA LEU A 110 18.94 -0.75 -18.01
C LEU A 110 20.43 -0.48 -17.83
N GLU A 111 20.80 0.04 -16.65
CA GLU A 111 22.18 0.17 -16.22
C GLU A 111 22.42 -0.80 -15.07
N PRO A 112 23.30 -1.82 -15.24
CA PRO A 112 23.61 -2.74 -14.16
C PRO A 112 24.31 -1.99 -13.02
N TYR A 113 24.04 -2.41 -11.79
CA TYR A 113 24.71 -1.85 -10.62
C TYR A 113 26.22 -2.13 -10.64
N GLY A 114 26.97 -1.30 -9.92
CA GLY A 114 28.37 -1.55 -9.60
C GLY A 114 28.54 -2.68 -8.58
N GLU A 115 29.70 -2.72 -7.92
CA GLU A 115 29.93 -3.69 -6.83
C GLU A 115 28.98 -3.46 -5.64
N THR A 116 28.68 -2.19 -5.37
CA THR A 116 27.80 -1.72 -4.31
C THR A 116 26.83 -0.66 -4.81
N VAL A 117 25.76 -0.45 -4.05
CA VAL A 117 24.80 0.66 -4.19
C VAL A 117 24.61 1.35 -2.85
N GLU A 118 24.30 2.64 -2.87
CA GLU A 118 23.91 3.37 -1.66
C GLU A 118 22.43 3.13 -1.36
N CYS A 119 22.13 2.48 -0.24
CA CYS A 119 20.77 2.23 0.22
C CYS A 119 20.39 3.14 1.39
N THR A 120 19.16 3.64 1.38
CA THR A 120 18.62 4.48 2.45
C THR A 120 17.22 4.04 2.83
N TYR A 121 16.92 4.11 4.13
CA TYR A 121 15.67 3.63 4.74
C TYR A 121 15.03 4.72 5.60
N PRO A 122 14.62 5.86 5.01
CA PRO A 122 14.00 6.95 5.75
C PRO A 122 12.73 6.51 6.47
N ALA A 123 12.47 7.15 7.62
CA ALA A 123 11.26 6.95 8.40
C ALA A 123 10.00 7.17 7.53
N GLY A 124 9.04 6.25 7.68
CA GLY A 124 7.76 6.28 7.01
C GLY A 124 6.79 7.27 7.66
N GLN A 125 5.60 7.39 7.07
CA GLN A 125 4.53 8.23 7.64
C GLN A 125 3.87 7.57 8.85
N GLU A 126 3.88 6.25 8.92
CA GLU A 126 3.32 5.46 10.00
C GLU A 126 4.45 4.81 10.80
N GLU A 127 4.22 4.64 12.10
CA GLU A 127 5.11 3.88 12.97
C GLU A 127 5.12 2.40 12.60
N ALA A 128 6.18 1.69 13.00
CA ALA A 128 6.30 0.26 12.76
C ALA A 128 5.14 -0.50 13.42
N SER A 129 4.46 -1.34 12.63
CA SER A 129 3.34 -2.16 13.09
C SER A 129 3.76 -3.31 14.02
N LYS A 130 5.06 -3.62 14.01
CA LYS A 130 5.75 -4.54 14.91
C LYS A 130 7.14 -3.96 15.18
N GLU A 131 7.66 -4.16 16.39
CA GLU A 131 8.95 -3.60 16.79
C GLU A 131 10.07 -4.09 15.87
N VAL A 132 10.73 -3.15 15.21
CA VAL A 132 11.93 -3.35 14.39
C VAL A 132 12.59 -1.98 14.16
N THR A 133 13.90 -1.97 13.96
CA THR A 133 14.62 -0.79 13.45
C THR A 133 14.85 -0.94 11.95
N PRO A 134 14.97 0.16 11.19
CA PRO A 134 15.44 0.04 9.81
C PRO A 134 16.85 -0.59 9.76
N PRO A 135 17.21 -1.24 8.64
CA PRO A 135 18.60 -1.59 8.38
C PRO A 135 19.48 -0.33 8.31
N GLU A 136 20.79 -0.50 8.48
CA GLU A 136 21.73 0.60 8.38
C GLU A 136 21.75 1.18 6.96
N ASP A 137 21.71 2.52 6.86
CA ASP A 137 21.97 3.23 5.61
C ASP A 137 23.44 3.05 5.19
N GLY A 138 23.71 2.97 3.88
CA GLY A 138 25.06 2.92 3.34
C GLY A 138 25.25 1.99 2.14
N GLU A 139 26.50 1.64 1.88
CA GLU A 139 26.89 0.79 0.75
C GLU A 139 26.47 -0.68 0.97
N VAL A 140 25.53 -1.14 0.16
CA VAL A 140 25.05 -2.53 0.11
C VAL A 140 25.60 -3.22 -1.14
N LYS A 141 26.03 -4.47 -1.01
CA LYS A 141 26.53 -5.26 -2.14
C LYS A 141 25.41 -5.52 -3.16
N ALA A 142 25.66 -5.19 -4.42
CA ALA A 142 24.67 -5.35 -5.51
C ALA A 142 24.86 -6.63 -6.33
N SER A 143 25.23 -7.73 -5.65
CA SER A 143 25.46 -9.02 -6.32
C SER A 143 25.32 -10.21 -5.37
N GLY A 144 24.96 -11.35 -5.96
CA GLY A 144 24.76 -12.60 -5.24
C GLY A 144 23.30 -12.88 -4.95
N THR A 145 23.06 -14.12 -4.52
CA THR A 145 21.73 -14.59 -4.13
C THR A 145 21.72 -15.03 -2.68
N THR A 146 20.57 -14.85 -2.04
CA THR A 146 20.30 -15.27 -0.65
C THR A 146 19.11 -16.20 -0.64
N GLN A 147 19.23 -17.35 0.03
CA GLN A 147 18.10 -18.25 0.22
C GLN A 147 17.31 -17.84 1.47
N VAL A 148 16.00 -17.72 1.32
CA VAL A 148 15.08 -17.50 2.45
C VAL A 148 13.95 -18.51 2.37
N THR A 149 13.59 -19.14 3.47
CA THR A 149 12.41 -20.02 3.55
C THR A 149 11.33 -19.37 4.38
N LEU A 150 10.17 -19.10 3.77
CA LEU A 150 8.97 -18.78 4.54
C LEU A 150 8.35 -20.10 5.02
N ARG A 151 8.46 -20.38 6.31
CA ARG A 151 7.77 -21.51 6.95
C ARG A 151 6.33 -21.10 7.18
N THR A 152 5.38 -21.72 6.48
CA THR A 152 3.96 -21.41 6.65
C THR A 152 3.19 -22.59 7.19
N ASN A 153 2.04 -22.32 7.82
CA ASN A 153 1.10 -23.36 8.24
C ASN A 153 0.50 -24.17 7.07
N GLN A 154 0.73 -23.76 5.81
CA GLN A 154 0.30 -24.45 4.59
C GLN A 154 1.45 -25.22 3.90
N GLY A 155 2.69 -25.09 4.39
CA GLY A 155 3.90 -25.66 3.79
C GLY A 155 5.03 -24.64 3.69
N ASP A 156 6.24 -25.13 3.43
CA ASP A 156 7.41 -24.25 3.23
C ASP A 156 7.33 -23.59 1.85
N VAL A 157 7.81 -22.35 1.78
CA VAL A 157 7.98 -21.58 0.53
C VAL A 157 9.43 -21.10 0.46
N PRO A 158 10.34 -21.91 -0.12
CA PRO A 158 11.72 -21.50 -0.34
C PRO A 158 11.82 -20.48 -1.48
N LEU A 159 12.57 -19.42 -1.22
CA LEU A 159 12.81 -18.24 -2.05
C LEU A 159 14.31 -18.09 -2.34
N GLU A 160 14.64 -17.59 -3.53
CA GLU A 160 15.98 -17.11 -3.87
C GLU A 160 15.90 -15.61 -4.15
N LEU A 161 16.51 -14.80 -3.28
CA LEU A 161 16.59 -13.35 -3.40
C LEU A 161 17.76 -12.97 -4.30
N ASP A 162 17.62 -11.96 -5.17
CA ASP A 162 18.62 -11.55 -6.15
C ASP A 162 19.05 -10.09 -5.93
N SER A 163 20.20 -9.92 -5.26
CA SER A 163 20.78 -8.60 -4.98
C SER A 163 21.31 -7.88 -6.22
N SER A 164 21.43 -8.56 -7.37
CA SER A 164 21.85 -7.92 -8.62
C SER A 164 20.73 -7.12 -9.29
N LYS A 165 19.47 -7.37 -8.91
CA LYS A 165 18.29 -6.68 -9.46
C LYS A 165 17.74 -5.62 -8.52
N SER A 166 17.64 -5.95 -7.23
CA SER A 166 17.02 -5.09 -6.22
C SER A 166 17.78 -5.14 -4.87
N PRO A 167 19.05 -4.70 -4.82
CA PRO A 167 19.91 -4.80 -3.65
C PRO A 167 19.34 -4.17 -2.38
N CYS A 168 18.74 -2.97 -2.46
CA CYS A 168 18.20 -2.31 -1.26
C CYS A 168 16.95 -3.04 -0.76
N THR A 169 16.16 -3.61 -1.67
CA THR A 169 15.01 -4.47 -1.36
C THR A 169 15.46 -5.75 -0.66
N VAL A 170 16.47 -6.45 -1.20
CA VAL A 170 16.99 -7.69 -0.60
C VAL A 170 17.56 -7.42 0.79
N ASN A 171 18.35 -6.35 0.96
CA ASN A 171 18.90 -5.97 2.26
C ASN A 171 17.79 -5.67 3.30
N SER A 172 16.74 -4.95 2.89
CA SER A 172 15.56 -4.69 3.74
C SER A 172 14.86 -5.99 4.14
N PHE A 173 14.58 -6.87 3.17
CA PHE A 173 13.86 -8.11 3.41
C PHE A 173 14.63 -9.07 4.32
N GLU A 174 15.95 -9.23 4.09
CA GLU A 174 16.82 -10.03 4.95
C GLU A 174 16.87 -9.51 6.37
N HIS A 175 17.00 -8.19 6.54
CA HIS A 175 17.01 -7.56 7.85
C HIS A 175 15.71 -7.84 8.60
N LEU A 176 14.56 -7.59 7.96
CA LEU A 176 13.24 -7.87 8.55
C LEU A 176 13.04 -9.36 8.87
N ALA A 177 13.52 -10.27 8.02
CA ALA A 177 13.46 -11.70 8.29
C ALA A 177 14.33 -12.10 9.51
N LYS A 178 15.58 -11.62 9.58
CA LYS A 178 16.51 -11.89 10.70
C LYS A 178 16.01 -11.31 12.03
N GLU A 179 15.34 -10.17 12.01
CA GLU A 179 14.69 -9.57 13.18
C GLU A 179 13.34 -10.24 13.52
N GLY A 180 12.94 -11.28 12.78
CA GLY A 180 11.70 -12.02 13.02
C GLY A 180 10.44 -11.20 12.76
N PHE A 181 10.53 -10.12 11.96
CA PHE A 181 9.41 -9.22 11.68
C PHE A 181 8.24 -9.96 11.02
N PHE A 182 8.55 -10.92 10.13
CA PHE A 182 7.55 -11.73 9.45
C PHE A 182 6.97 -12.89 10.28
N ASN A 183 7.54 -13.18 11.46
CA ASN A 183 7.07 -14.29 12.30
C ASN A 183 5.66 -14.03 12.85
N ASP A 184 4.83 -15.07 12.81
CA ASP A 184 3.41 -15.04 13.16
C ASP A 184 2.59 -13.95 12.43
N THR A 185 2.95 -13.67 11.17
CA THR A 185 2.18 -12.76 10.31
C THR A 185 1.35 -13.53 9.28
N VAL A 186 0.25 -12.92 8.81
CA VAL A 186 -0.65 -13.57 7.84
C VAL A 186 -0.48 -12.98 6.44
N CYS A 187 -0.66 -13.82 5.42
CA CYS A 187 -0.94 -13.34 4.08
C CYS A 187 -2.39 -12.88 4.03
N HIS A 188 -2.58 -11.56 3.94
CA HIS A 188 -3.89 -10.93 4.14
C HIS A 188 -4.69 -10.81 2.84
N ARG A 189 -4.05 -11.01 1.68
CA ARG A 189 -4.68 -10.86 0.38
C ARG A 189 -4.25 -11.96 -0.59
N SER A 190 -5.22 -12.47 -1.35
CA SER A 190 -5.08 -13.42 -2.43
C SER A 190 -5.89 -12.90 -3.61
N VAL A 191 -5.33 -12.95 -4.81
CA VAL A 191 -6.06 -12.66 -6.04
C VAL A 191 -6.02 -13.89 -6.93
N LYS A 192 -7.18 -14.24 -7.48
CA LYS A 192 -7.33 -15.29 -8.48
C LYS A 192 -8.29 -14.78 -9.54
N SER A 193 -7.77 -14.46 -10.72
CA SER A 193 -8.56 -14.08 -11.88
C SER A 193 -7.79 -14.39 -13.16
N GLU A 194 -8.45 -14.23 -14.31
CA GLU A 194 -7.77 -14.30 -15.59
C GLU A 194 -6.63 -13.26 -15.65
N GLY A 195 -5.41 -13.72 -15.96
CA GLY A 195 -4.22 -12.87 -16.06
C GLY A 195 -3.66 -12.32 -14.73
N MET A 196 -4.13 -12.82 -13.58
CA MET A 196 -3.58 -12.43 -12.27
C MET A 196 -3.72 -13.54 -11.22
N GLY A 197 -2.58 -13.89 -10.61
CA GLY A 197 -2.49 -14.83 -9.49
C GLY A 197 -1.42 -14.39 -8.51
N ILE A 198 -1.84 -13.87 -7.36
CA ILE A 198 -0.91 -13.39 -6.31
C ILE A 198 -1.38 -13.79 -4.91
N LEU A 199 -0.41 -14.02 -4.03
CA LEU A 199 -0.59 -14.11 -2.58
C LEU A 199 0.25 -13.02 -1.91
N GLN A 200 -0.37 -12.06 -1.24
CA GLN A 200 0.28 -10.91 -0.62
C GLN A 200 0.37 -11.05 0.91
N CYS A 201 1.57 -10.81 1.43
CA CYS A 201 1.96 -11.03 2.82
C CYS A 201 2.82 -9.85 3.33
N GLY A 202 3.42 -9.97 4.52
CA GLY A 202 4.40 -9.02 5.03
C GLY A 202 3.84 -7.82 5.80
N ASP A 203 2.53 -7.84 6.12
CA ASP A 203 1.90 -6.90 7.04
C ASP A 203 1.67 -7.56 8.41
N PRO A 204 2.36 -7.14 9.48
CA PRO A 204 2.17 -7.71 10.82
C PRO A 204 0.76 -7.54 11.40
N THR A 205 -0.01 -6.55 10.92
CA THR A 205 -1.39 -6.32 11.36
C THR A 205 -2.40 -7.18 10.62
N GLY A 206 -2.04 -7.67 9.43
CA GLY A 206 -2.93 -8.38 8.51
C GLY A 206 -4.05 -7.51 7.92
N SER A 207 -3.97 -6.17 8.01
CA SER A 207 -4.98 -5.26 7.46
C SER A 207 -4.76 -4.92 5.98
N GLY A 208 -3.52 -5.06 5.50
CA GLY A 208 -3.02 -4.57 4.22
C GLY A 208 -2.45 -3.14 4.27
N THR A 209 -2.38 -2.51 5.45
CA THR A 209 -1.88 -1.14 5.60
C THR A 209 -0.67 -1.02 6.53
N GLY A 210 -0.32 -2.07 7.26
CA GLY A 210 0.83 -2.02 8.17
C GLY A 210 2.17 -2.13 7.44
N GLY A 211 3.24 -1.86 8.18
CA GLY A 211 4.60 -1.80 7.65
C GLY A 211 5.68 -1.68 8.72
N PRO A 212 6.95 -1.53 8.33
CA PRO A 212 8.09 -1.60 9.23
C PRO A 212 8.50 -0.23 9.82
N GLY A 213 7.72 0.82 9.56
CA GLY A 213 8.00 2.18 10.05
C GLY A 213 9.01 2.96 9.21
N TYR A 214 9.47 2.41 8.09
CA TYR A 214 10.33 3.05 7.10
C TYR A 214 9.87 2.74 5.68
N THR A 215 10.35 3.54 4.73
CA THR A 215 10.14 3.32 3.29
C THR A 215 11.46 3.37 2.54
N PHE A 216 11.53 2.76 1.36
CA PHE A 216 12.70 2.87 0.48
C PHE A 216 12.32 2.91 -1.00
N ALA A 217 13.30 3.29 -1.82
CA ALA A 217 13.14 3.59 -3.24
C ALA A 217 12.73 2.38 -4.09
N ASP A 218 12.13 2.66 -5.24
CA ASP A 218 11.89 1.65 -6.26
C ASP A 218 13.21 1.25 -6.94
N GLU A 219 13.30 -0.02 -7.34
CA GLU A 219 14.43 -0.63 -8.03
C GLU A 219 13.93 -1.30 -9.32
N PHE A 220 14.43 -2.49 -9.66
CA PHE A 220 13.96 -3.24 -10.83
C PHE A 220 12.52 -3.73 -10.60
N PRO A 221 11.57 -3.56 -11.54
CA PRO A 221 11.77 -3.24 -12.96
C PRO A 221 11.65 -1.76 -13.34
N THR A 222 11.42 -0.85 -12.39
CA THR A 222 11.21 0.59 -12.68
C THR A 222 12.43 1.22 -13.35
N ASN A 223 13.65 0.78 -13.00
CA ASN A 223 14.89 1.16 -13.68
C ASN A 223 15.28 0.25 -14.88
N GLY A 224 14.42 -0.71 -15.23
CA GLY A 224 14.56 -1.60 -16.38
C GLY A 224 13.72 -1.19 -17.60
N VAL A 225 12.86 -0.18 -17.45
CA VAL A 225 11.97 0.35 -18.50
C VAL A 225 12.19 1.85 -18.68
N GLN A 226 11.90 2.40 -19.87
CA GLN A 226 12.07 3.82 -20.15
C GLN A 226 11.00 4.38 -21.09
N GLY A 227 10.76 5.69 -21.00
CA GLY A 227 9.80 6.38 -21.87
C GLY A 227 8.38 5.82 -21.72
N ASP A 228 7.73 5.57 -22.86
CA ASP A 228 6.34 5.09 -22.90
C ASP A 228 6.18 3.69 -22.28
N GLU A 229 7.25 2.89 -22.18
CA GLU A 229 7.21 1.55 -21.57
C GLU A 229 6.91 1.58 -20.07
N THR A 230 7.19 2.70 -19.39
CA THR A 230 6.88 2.88 -17.96
C THR A 230 5.38 2.80 -17.67
N GLN A 231 4.54 3.05 -18.68
CA GLN A 231 3.07 3.06 -18.58
C GLN A 231 2.43 1.77 -19.10
N ASN A 232 3.20 0.91 -19.76
CA ASN A 232 2.71 -0.32 -20.35
C ASN A 232 2.78 -1.47 -19.32
N PRO A 233 1.69 -2.22 -19.10
CA PRO A 233 1.74 -3.39 -18.26
C PRO A 233 2.73 -4.44 -18.79
N VAL A 234 3.41 -5.10 -17.85
CA VAL A 234 4.33 -6.20 -18.09
C VAL A 234 3.83 -7.46 -17.39
N ILE A 235 4.21 -8.62 -17.92
CA ILE A 235 3.93 -9.92 -17.30
C ILE A 235 4.99 -10.18 -16.23
N TYR A 236 4.58 -10.25 -14.97
CA TYR A 236 5.35 -10.84 -13.88
C TYR A 236 5.15 -12.35 -13.95
N PRO A 237 6.17 -13.15 -14.33
CA PRO A 237 5.99 -14.58 -14.51
C PRO A 237 5.64 -15.28 -13.21
N ARG A 238 4.93 -16.42 -13.31
CA ARG A 238 4.77 -17.35 -12.18
C ARG A 238 6.13 -17.66 -11.54
N GLY A 239 6.18 -17.59 -10.21
CA GLY A 239 7.41 -17.77 -9.45
C GLY A 239 8.13 -16.46 -9.13
N THR A 240 7.61 -15.30 -9.54
CA THR A 240 8.19 -14.00 -9.18
C THR A 240 7.86 -13.63 -7.73
N LEU A 241 8.85 -13.09 -7.02
CA LEU A 241 8.68 -12.41 -5.74
C LEU A 241 8.87 -10.90 -5.93
N ALA A 242 7.88 -10.11 -5.49
CA ALA A 242 7.91 -8.65 -5.66
C ALA A 242 7.33 -7.89 -4.47
N MET A 243 7.76 -6.64 -4.29
CA MET A 243 7.27 -5.74 -3.24
C MET A 243 5.88 -5.21 -3.56
N ALA A 244 5.02 -5.15 -2.55
CA ALA A 244 3.83 -4.29 -2.61
C ALA A 244 4.21 -2.87 -2.15
N ASN A 245 3.55 -1.86 -2.71
CA ASN A 245 3.76 -0.46 -2.35
C ASN A 245 2.44 0.33 -2.43
N SER A 246 2.49 1.60 -2.01
CA SER A 246 1.39 2.57 -2.08
C SER A 246 1.69 3.70 -3.07
N GLY A 247 2.50 3.42 -4.10
CA GLY A 247 3.03 4.39 -5.04
C GLY A 247 4.56 4.43 -5.05
N GLU A 248 5.10 5.33 -5.86
CA GLU A 248 6.55 5.42 -6.11
C GLU A 248 7.34 5.61 -4.82
N ASN A 249 8.40 4.82 -4.66
CA ASN A 249 9.35 4.89 -3.55
C ASN A 249 8.71 4.72 -2.16
N THR A 250 7.67 3.87 -2.08
CA THR A 250 6.97 3.57 -0.82
C THR A 250 7.09 2.10 -0.41
N ASN A 251 8.15 1.42 -0.87
CA ASN A 251 8.40 0.03 -0.49
C ASN A 251 8.62 -0.05 1.03
N GLY A 252 7.94 -0.99 1.68
CA GLY A 252 8.02 -1.22 3.13
C GLY A 252 8.35 -2.68 3.40
N SER A 253 7.42 -3.40 4.04
CA SER A 253 7.58 -4.82 4.37
C SER A 253 6.67 -5.76 3.60
N GLN A 254 5.62 -5.22 2.95
CA GLN A 254 4.65 -6.04 2.25
C GLN A 254 5.21 -6.51 0.91
N PHE A 255 4.96 -7.78 0.58
CA PHE A 255 5.41 -8.41 -0.65
C PHE A 255 4.32 -9.34 -1.18
N PHE A 256 4.39 -9.69 -2.45
CA PHE A 256 3.50 -10.66 -3.07
C PHE A 256 4.28 -11.76 -3.81
N LEU A 257 3.71 -12.95 -3.75
CA LEU A 257 4.19 -14.18 -4.37
C LEU A 257 3.31 -14.45 -5.60
N VAL A 258 3.91 -14.46 -6.78
CA VAL A 258 3.19 -14.66 -8.05
C VAL A 258 3.02 -16.15 -8.33
N ASN A 259 1.77 -16.64 -8.29
CA ASN A 259 1.44 -18.06 -8.48
C ASN A 259 0.84 -18.38 -9.86
N ALA A 260 0.53 -17.36 -10.66
CA ALA A 260 0.22 -17.45 -12.08
C ALA A 260 0.75 -16.20 -12.80
N ASP A 261 1.06 -16.29 -14.09
CA ASP A 261 1.51 -15.14 -14.88
C ASP A 261 0.56 -13.95 -14.68
N THR A 262 1.13 -12.84 -14.22
CA THR A 262 0.36 -11.71 -13.68
C THR A 262 0.73 -10.43 -14.41
N THR A 263 -0.25 -9.81 -15.06
CA THR A 263 -0.05 -8.55 -15.77
C THR A 263 -0.20 -7.36 -14.83
N LEU A 264 0.87 -6.60 -14.62
CA LEU A 264 0.92 -5.43 -13.74
C LEU A 264 1.80 -4.33 -14.34
N PRO A 265 1.63 -3.06 -13.93
CA PRO A 265 2.61 -2.03 -14.23
C PRO A 265 4.03 -2.42 -13.75
N PRO A 266 5.11 -1.97 -14.42
CA PRO A 266 6.51 -2.21 -14.01
C PRO A 266 6.92 -1.32 -12.82
N ALA A 267 6.12 -1.35 -11.74
CA ALA A 267 6.21 -0.45 -10.59
C ALA A 267 6.39 -1.19 -9.25
N TYR A 268 6.66 -2.50 -9.28
CA TYR A 268 6.78 -3.32 -8.06
C TYR A 268 8.15 -3.99 -8.06
N ASN A 269 8.98 -3.68 -7.06
CA ASN A 269 10.36 -4.17 -7.02
C ASN A 269 10.37 -5.70 -7.08
N VAL A 270 10.90 -6.28 -8.15
CA VAL A 270 11.16 -7.72 -8.26
C VAL A 270 12.52 -7.98 -7.65
N PHE A 271 12.56 -8.82 -6.62
CA PHE A 271 13.76 -9.01 -5.81
C PHE A 271 14.09 -10.48 -5.54
N GLY A 272 13.36 -11.41 -6.16
CA GLY A 272 13.67 -12.83 -6.07
C GLY A 272 12.74 -13.72 -6.86
N THR A 273 12.95 -15.02 -6.70
CA THR A 273 12.14 -16.07 -7.28
C THR A 273 11.71 -17.10 -6.24
N ILE A 274 10.65 -17.83 -6.55
CA ILE A 274 10.07 -18.88 -5.73
C ILE A 274 10.50 -20.22 -6.32
N SER A 275 11.04 -21.09 -5.47
CA SER A 275 11.43 -22.44 -5.86
C SER A 275 10.23 -23.30 -6.32
N GLU A 276 10.50 -24.39 -7.04
CA GLU A 276 9.48 -25.39 -7.41
C GLU A 276 8.75 -26.01 -6.21
N GLU A 277 9.43 -26.11 -5.06
CA GLU A 277 8.79 -26.56 -3.81
C GLU A 277 7.80 -25.52 -3.30
N GLY A 278 8.20 -24.25 -3.24
CA GLY A 278 7.32 -23.17 -2.82
C GLY A 278 6.14 -22.98 -3.76
N LEU A 279 6.37 -23.16 -5.06
CA LEU A 279 5.31 -23.11 -6.08
C LEU A 279 4.25 -24.19 -5.88
N LYS A 280 4.60 -25.40 -5.44
CA LYS A 280 3.61 -26.44 -5.09
C LYS A 280 2.76 -26.03 -3.89
N THR A 281 3.36 -25.41 -2.88
CA THR A 281 2.64 -24.85 -1.72
C THR A 281 1.67 -23.77 -2.18
N LEU A 282 2.11 -22.86 -3.05
CA LEU A 282 1.27 -21.79 -3.59
C LEU A 282 0.14 -22.30 -4.48
N ASP A 283 0.37 -23.34 -5.28
CA ASP A 283 -0.67 -23.97 -6.09
C ASP A 283 -1.78 -24.55 -5.20
N ALA A 284 -1.42 -25.23 -4.11
CA ALA A 284 -2.39 -25.79 -3.16
C ALA A 284 -3.21 -24.70 -2.45
N ILE A 285 -2.61 -23.55 -2.16
CA ILE A 285 -3.31 -22.37 -1.63
C ILE A 285 -4.25 -21.79 -2.69
N ALA A 286 -3.77 -21.63 -3.93
CA ALA A 286 -4.52 -21.02 -5.03
C ALA A 286 -5.71 -21.87 -5.50
N GLU A 287 -5.60 -23.20 -5.46
CA GLU A 287 -6.68 -24.13 -5.82
C GLU A 287 -7.92 -23.87 -4.95
N LYS A 288 -7.71 -23.63 -3.65
CA LYS A 288 -8.76 -23.36 -2.67
C LYS A 288 -9.28 -21.91 -2.73
N ALA A 289 -8.49 -20.97 -3.25
CA ALA A 289 -8.84 -19.56 -3.27
C ALA A 289 -10.10 -19.30 -4.12
N PRO A 290 -11.04 -18.46 -3.63
CA PRO A 290 -12.17 -18.02 -4.44
C PRO A 290 -11.68 -17.15 -5.61
N GLU A 291 -12.45 -17.12 -6.69
CA GLU A 291 -12.24 -16.14 -7.76
C GLU A 291 -12.42 -14.71 -7.23
N GLY A 292 -11.58 -13.80 -7.70
CA GLY A 292 -11.57 -12.38 -7.35
C GLY A 292 -10.40 -11.97 -6.46
N ASP A 293 -10.51 -10.76 -5.90
CA ASP A 293 -9.57 -10.15 -4.97
C ASP A 293 -10.15 -10.18 -3.55
N GLY A 294 -9.45 -10.81 -2.62
CA GLY A 294 -9.91 -10.93 -1.25
C GLY A 294 -8.91 -11.60 -0.33
N LYS A 295 -9.40 -12.19 0.76
CA LYS A 295 -8.57 -12.97 1.68
C LYS A 295 -8.36 -14.39 1.14
N PRO A 296 -7.24 -15.06 1.48
CA PRO A 296 -7.11 -16.50 1.26
C PRO A 296 -8.32 -17.29 1.84
N ALA A 297 -8.68 -18.39 1.19
CA ALA A 297 -9.80 -19.24 1.63
C ALA A 297 -9.54 -19.90 3.00
N GLU A 298 -8.29 -20.27 3.23
CA GLU A 298 -7.76 -20.75 4.51
C GLU A 298 -6.63 -19.82 4.94
N GLU A 299 -6.45 -19.62 6.23
CA GLU A 299 -5.36 -18.78 6.74
C GLU A 299 -4.01 -19.30 6.28
N VAL A 300 -3.22 -18.42 5.67
CA VAL A 300 -1.81 -18.62 5.39
C VAL A 300 -1.03 -17.75 6.35
N LYS A 301 -0.42 -18.39 7.35
CA LYS A 301 0.39 -17.72 8.37
C LYS A 301 1.86 -18.09 8.14
N ILE A 302 2.71 -17.08 8.05
CA ILE A 302 4.16 -17.22 8.10
C ILE A 302 4.51 -17.40 9.59
N GLU A 303 4.90 -18.61 9.95
CA GLU A 303 5.35 -18.94 11.30
C GLU A 303 6.74 -18.37 11.53
N GLU A 304 7.60 -18.48 10.52
CA GLU A 304 8.99 -18.01 10.54
C GLU A 304 9.48 -17.70 9.12
N ALA A 305 10.36 -16.69 9.00
CA ALA A 305 11.14 -16.44 7.79
C ALA A 305 12.63 -16.70 8.08
N ASP A 306 13.16 -17.82 7.58
CA ASP A 306 14.51 -18.30 7.87
C ASP A 306 15.49 -17.90 6.76
N VAL A 307 16.55 -17.16 7.10
CA VAL A 307 17.61 -16.77 6.16
C VAL A 307 18.79 -17.72 6.32
N ALA A 308 19.20 -18.37 5.22
CA ALA A 308 20.23 -19.42 5.21
C ALA A 308 21.68 -18.89 5.20
#